data_AF-G4QH90-F1
#
_entry.id   AF-G4QH90-F1
#
_cell.length_a   1.000
_cell.length_b   1.000
_cell.length_c   1.000
_cell.angle_alpha   90.00
_cell.angle_beta   90.00
_cell.angle_gamma   90.00
#
_symmetry.space_group_name_H-M   'P 1'
#
loop_
_entity.id
_entity.type
_entity.pdbx_description
1 polymer ?
#
loop_
_entity_poly.entity_id
_entity_poly.type
_entity_poly.pdbx_seq_one_letter_code
_entity_poly.pdbx_strand_id
1 'polypeptide(L)'
;MRPTKYCKKVQAKADWYAEGGYLDCGDAVPSQAGLACELSVTRQTLVNWKEQHPKFLDTLDLISVVQERLSLSGGLKGEMNSAIVKLLLANHGYSEKKALHHNVSEGLSDNHWTVKFVNADFPSE
;
A
#
# COMPACT_ATOMS: atom_id res chain seq x y z
N MET A 1 23.43 -7.61 -16.95
CA MET A 1 22.43 -7.41 -18.03
C MET A 1 21.06 -7.31 -17.37
N ARG A 2 20.34 -6.19 -17.52
CA ARG A 2 18.99 -6.00 -16.93
C ARG A 2 17.95 -6.72 -17.80
N PRO A 3 17.26 -7.77 -17.33
CA PRO A 3 16.30 -8.49 -18.16
C PRO A 3 15.04 -7.63 -18.34
N THR A 4 14.91 -6.99 -19.50
CA THR A 4 13.69 -6.25 -19.86
C THR A 4 12.62 -7.16 -20.49
N LYS A 5 13.01 -8.36 -20.91
CA LYS A 5 12.12 -9.33 -21.56
C LYS A 5 11.81 -10.50 -20.63
N TYR A 6 10.53 -10.81 -20.50
CA TYR A 6 10.05 -11.98 -19.77
C TYR A 6 10.57 -13.27 -20.43
N CYS A 7 11.01 -14.22 -19.61
CA CYS A 7 11.46 -15.54 -20.04
C CYS A 7 11.36 -16.58 -18.92
N LYS A 8 11.60 -17.86 -19.23
CA LYS A 8 11.51 -18.97 -18.27
C LYS A 8 12.38 -18.77 -17.01
N LYS A 9 13.56 -18.14 -17.14
CA LYS A 9 14.44 -17.84 -15.99
C LYS A 9 13.84 -16.79 -15.07
N VAL A 10 13.20 -15.76 -15.63
CA VAL A 10 12.49 -14.72 -14.86
C VAL A 10 11.33 -15.34 -14.11
N GLN A 11 10.53 -16.17 -14.78
CA GLN A 11 9.42 -16.87 -14.14
C GLN A 11 9.89 -17.77 -12.99
N ALA A 12 10.94 -18.57 -13.21
CA ALA A 12 11.49 -19.44 -12.18
C ALA A 12 12.01 -18.67 -10.96
N LYS A 13 12.65 -17.50 -11.17
CA LYS A 13 13.09 -16.65 -10.05
C LYS A 13 11.90 -16.02 -9.31
N ALA A 14 10.83 -15.64 -10.03
CA ALA A 14 9.62 -15.12 -9.42
C ALA A 14 8.88 -16.19 -8.58
N ASP A 15 8.76 -17.40 -9.12
CA ASP A 15 8.18 -18.56 -8.41
C ASP A 15 8.98 -18.84 -7.14
N TRP A 16 10.31 -18.94 -7.23
CA TRP A 16 11.21 -19.12 -6.08
C TRP A 16 11.02 -18.02 -5.01
N TYR A 17 10.95 -16.75 -5.41
CA TYR A 17 10.74 -15.65 -4.47
C TYR A 17 9.39 -15.78 -3.76
N ALA A 18 8.31 -16.10 -4.48
CA ALA A 18 6.97 -16.27 -3.92
C ALA A 18 6.84 -17.49 -2.99
N GLU A 19 7.58 -18.57 -3.27
CA GLU A 19 7.55 -19.84 -2.52
C GLU A 19 8.39 -19.83 -1.24
N GLY A 20 9.05 -18.72 -0.91
CA GLY A 20 9.82 -18.57 0.33
C GLY A 20 11.16 -17.87 0.16
N GLY A 21 11.66 -17.74 -1.07
CA GLY A 21 12.94 -17.10 -1.36
C GLY A 21 13.05 -15.66 -0.88
N TYR A 22 11.92 -14.96 -0.67
CA TYR A 22 11.90 -13.63 -0.05
C TYR A 22 12.60 -13.59 1.32
N LEU A 23 12.61 -14.69 2.08
CA LEU A 23 13.33 -14.79 3.36
C LEU A 23 14.85 -14.75 3.16
N ASP A 24 15.35 -15.41 2.12
CA ASP A 24 16.77 -15.39 1.76
C ASP A 24 17.21 -13.99 1.29
N CYS A 25 16.26 -13.22 0.75
CA CYS A 25 16.46 -11.81 0.40
C CYS A 25 16.42 -10.86 1.62
N GLY A 26 16.06 -11.37 2.81
CA GLY A 26 15.93 -10.58 4.04
C GLY A 26 14.59 -9.87 4.20
N ASP A 27 13.60 -10.17 3.36
CA ASP A 27 12.25 -9.60 3.49
C ASP A 27 11.46 -10.33 4.58
N ALA A 28 10.76 -9.59 5.44
CA ALA A 28 9.89 -10.18 6.46
C ALA A 28 8.58 -10.75 5.87
N VAL A 29 8.11 -10.16 4.77
CA VAL A 29 6.94 -10.59 4.00
C VAL A 29 7.23 -10.40 2.51
N PRO A 30 6.73 -11.27 1.62
CA PRO A 30 6.95 -11.06 0.19
C PRO A 30 6.22 -9.80 -0.26
N SER A 31 6.75 -9.14 -1.30
CA SER A 31 6.09 -7.99 -1.89
C SER A 31 6.45 -7.85 -3.38
N GLN A 32 5.60 -7.17 -4.14
CA GLN A 32 5.93 -6.82 -5.53
C GLN A 32 7.16 -5.90 -5.61
N ALA A 33 7.40 -5.09 -4.57
CA ALA A 33 8.60 -4.25 -4.49
C ALA A 33 9.88 -5.07 -4.32
N GLY A 34 9.87 -6.06 -3.42
CA GLY A 34 10.99 -6.98 -3.23
C GLY A 34 11.25 -7.83 -4.48
N LEU A 35 10.19 -8.38 -5.09
CA LEU A 35 10.32 -9.10 -6.36
C LEU A 35 10.92 -8.22 -7.47
N ALA A 36 10.51 -6.96 -7.57
CA ALA A 36 11.07 -6.03 -8.57
C ALA A 36 12.58 -5.80 -8.35
N CYS A 37 13.00 -5.68 -7.10
CA CYS A 37 14.42 -5.57 -6.73
C CYS A 37 15.18 -6.85 -7.13
N GLU A 38 14.62 -8.02 -6.79
CA GLU A 38 15.22 -9.31 -7.10
C GLU A 38 15.37 -9.59 -8.60
N LEU A 39 14.38 -9.20 -9.40
CA LEU A 39 14.43 -9.33 -10.84
C LEU A 39 15.20 -8.17 -11.51
N SER A 40 15.60 -7.15 -10.75
CA SER A 40 16.22 -5.91 -11.24
C SER A 40 15.38 -5.18 -12.30
N VAL A 41 14.06 -5.13 -12.11
CA VAL A 41 13.10 -4.49 -13.03
C VAL A 41 12.29 -3.41 -12.33
N THR A 42 11.56 -2.59 -13.09
CA THR A 42 10.62 -1.64 -12.50
C THR A 42 9.32 -2.34 -12.10
N ARG A 43 8.56 -1.77 -11.16
CA ARG A 43 7.18 -2.22 -10.89
C ARG A 43 6.30 -2.22 -12.14
N GLN A 44 6.45 -1.23 -13.02
CA GLN A 44 5.73 -1.18 -14.29
C GLN A 44 6.01 -2.41 -15.17
N THR A 45 7.23 -2.94 -15.12
CA THR A 45 7.58 -4.16 -15.86
C THR A 45 6.79 -5.36 -15.33
N LEU A 46 6.63 -5.48 -14.01
CA LEU A 46 5.80 -6.53 -13.41
C LEU A 46 4.32 -6.41 -13.84
N VAL A 47 3.79 -5.18 -13.86
CA VAL A 47 2.41 -4.90 -14.32
C VAL A 47 2.23 -5.33 -15.77
N ASN A 48 3.15 -4.94 -16.65
CA ASN A 48 3.08 -5.33 -18.06
C ASN A 48 3.15 -6.85 -18.26
N TRP A 49 3.94 -7.55 -17.44
CA TRP A 49 4.08 -9.01 -17.52
C TRP A 49 2.84 -9.75 -17.01
N LYS A 50 2.20 -9.31 -15.92
CA LYS A 50 0.98 -9.99 -15.44
C LYS A 50 -0.18 -9.92 -16.44
N GLU A 51 -0.25 -8.86 -17.24
CA GLU A 51 -1.28 -8.71 -18.27
C GLU A 51 -1.09 -9.68 -19.45
N GLN A 52 0.15 -10.08 -19.72
CA GLN A 52 0.51 -10.87 -20.90
C GLN A 52 0.82 -12.34 -20.57
N HIS A 53 1.08 -12.65 -19.30
CA HIS A 53 1.57 -13.96 -18.87
C HIS A 53 0.75 -14.45 -17.66
N PRO A 54 -0.28 -15.29 -17.88
CA PRO A 54 -1.16 -15.78 -16.81
C PRO A 54 -0.40 -16.45 -15.66
N LYS A 55 0.62 -17.25 -15.97
CA LYS A 55 1.46 -17.87 -14.94
C LYS A 55 2.17 -16.84 -14.05
N PHE A 56 2.60 -15.71 -14.61
CA PHE A 56 3.24 -14.65 -13.83
C PHE A 56 2.23 -13.91 -12.96
N LEU A 57 0.99 -13.74 -13.45
CA LEU A 57 -0.12 -13.23 -12.65
C LEU A 57 -0.36 -14.13 -11.43
N ASP A 58 -0.44 -15.45 -11.62
CA ASP A 58 -0.62 -16.41 -10.52
C ASP A 58 0.49 -16.27 -9.46
N THR A 59 1.74 -16.03 -9.87
CA THR A 59 2.86 -15.78 -8.96
C THR A 59 2.68 -14.48 -8.15
N LEU A 60 2.21 -13.40 -8.78
CA LEU A 60 1.97 -12.14 -8.06
C LEU A 60 0.77 -12.24 -7.10
N ASP A 61 -0.23 -13.04 -7.45
CA ASP A 61 -1.36 -13.32 -6.58
C ASP A 61 -0.91 -14.15 -5.37
N LEU A 62 -0.03 -15.16 -5.58
CA LEU A 62 0.59 -15.90 -4.48
C LEU A 62 1.37 -14.98 -3.53
N ILE A 63 2.17 -14.05 -4.06
CA ILE A 63 2.87 -13.05 -3.24
C ILE A 63 1.88 -12.26 -2.38
N SER A 64 0.76 -11.84 -2.96
CA SER A 64 -0.25 -11.04 -2.26
C SER A 64 -0.91 -11.83 -1.14
N VAL A 65 -1.33 -13.07 -1.40
CA VAL A 65 -1.95 -13.96 -0.40
C VAL A 65 -0.97 -14.32 0.73
N VAL A 66 0.29 -14.61 0.40
CA VAL A 66 1.31 -14.91 1.42
C VAL A 66 1.61 -13.67 2.27
N GLN A 67 1.71 -12.49 1.66
CA GLN A 67 1.89 -11.24 2.39
C GLN A 67 0.74 -10.99 3.37
N GLU A 68 -0.51 -11.18 2.94
CA GLU A 68 -1.69 -11.02 3.79
C GLU A 68 -1.62 -11.96 4.99
N ARG A 69 -1.42 -13.27 4.75
CA ARG A 69 -1.34 -14.31 5.79
C ARG A 69 -0.26 -14.00 6.83
N LEU A 70 0.94 -13.64 6.38
CA LEU A 70 2.07 -13.38 7.27
C LEU A 70 1.87 -12.08 8.05
N SER A 71 1.39 -11.02 7.40
CA SER A 71 1.11 -9.75 8.08
C SER A 71 0.04 -9.91 9.16
N LEU A 72 -1.05 -10.62 8.85
CA LEU A 72 -2.13 -10.89 9.79
C LEU A 72 -1.62 -11.71 10.98
N SER A 73 -0.98 -12.86 10.71
CA SER A 73 -0.52 -13.76 11.78
C SER A 73 0.62 -13.16 12.60
N GLY A 74 1.60 -12.49 11.98
CA GLY A 74 2.70 -11.82 12.68
C GLY A 74 2.22 -10.63 13.51
N GLY A 75 1.23 -9.87 13.02
CA GLY A 75 0.55 -8.83 13.80
C GLY A 75 -0.17 -9.39 15.03
N LEU A 76 -0.91 -10.50 14.88
CA LEU A 76 -1.61 -11.15 15.99
C LEU A 76 -0.65 -11.74 17.04
N LYS A 77 0.53 -12.18 16.64
CA LYS A 77 1.57 -12.68 17.54
C LYS A 77 2.41 -11.58 18.20
N GLY A 78 2.29 -10.33 17.74
CA GLY A 78 3.13 -9.22 18.19
C GLY A 78 4.57 -9.26 17.64
N GLU A 79 4.83 -10.06 16.60
CA GLU A 79 6.15 -10.20 15.96
C GLU A 79 6.42 -9.06 14.96
N MET A 80 5.37 -8.36 14.53
CA MET A 80 5.43 -7.30 13.54
C MET A 80 4.89 -5.98 14.09
N ASN A 81 5.40 -4.86 13.59
CA ASN A 81 4.91 -3.54 13.94
C ASN A 81 3.44 -3.37 13.51
N SER A 82 2.54 -3.12 14.47
CA SER A 82 1.10 -3.07 14.25
C SER A 82 0.66 -1.97 13.27
N ALA A 83 1.34 -0.81 13.25
CA ALA A 83 1.03 0.27 12.31
C ALA A 83 1.37 -0.13 10.87
N ILE A 84 2.49 -0.82 10.66
CA ILE A 84 2.90 -1.33 9.34
C ILE A 84 1.97 -2.46 8.90
N VAL A 85 1.66 -3.42 9.78
CA VAL A 85 0.72 -4.50 9.49
C VAL A 85 -0.64 -3.95 9.05
N LYS A 86 -1.16 -2.94 9.76
CA LYS A 86 -2.42 -2.30 9.38
C LYS A 86 -2.38 -1.70 7.98
N LEU A 87 -1.28 -1.05 7.59
CA LEU A 87 -1.12 -0.51 6.24
C LEU A 87 -1.09 -1.63 5.19
N LEU A 88 -0.41 -2.74 5.48
CA LEU A 88 -0.39 -3.90 4.58
C LEU A 88 -1.77 -4.52 4.45
N LEU A 89 -2.48 -4.76 5.55
CA LEU A 89 -3.83 -5.32 5.53
C LEU A 89 -4.84 -4.39 4.85
N ALA A 90 -4.66 -3.07 4.93
CA ALA A 90 -5.49 -2.12 4.18
C ALA A 90 -5.41 -2.33 2.66
N ASN A 91 -4.23 -2.69 2.13
CA ASN A 91 -4.07 -3.03 0.71
C ASN A 91 -4.83 -4.32 0.31
N HIS A 92 -5.12 -5.19 1.29
CA HIS A 92 -5.92 -6.42 1.12
C HIS A 92 -7.42 -6.20 1.44
N GLY A 93 -7.86 -4.95 1.56
CA GLY A 93 -9.27 -4.60 1.75
C GLY A 93 -9.75 -4.55 3.20
N TYR A 94 -8.87 -4.75 4.18
CA TYR A 94 -9.22 -4.57 5.59
C TYR A 94 -9.40 -3.09 5.88
N SER A 95 -10.42 -2.76 6.65
CA SER A 95 -10.68 -1.39 7.05
C SER A 95 -11.12 -1.34 8.50
N GLU A 96 -10.67 -0.29 9.19
CA GLU A 96 -11.20 0.03 10.51
C GLU A 96 -12.41 0.94 10.36
N LYS A 97 -13.52 0.54 10.99
CA LYS A 97 -14.68 1.41 11.15
C LYS A 97 -14.61 2.06 12.52
N LYS A 98 -14.60 3.40 12.57
CA LYS A 98 -14.72 4.16 13.81
C LYS A 98 -16.11 4.76 13.88
N ALA A 99 -16.87 4.40 14.92
CA ALA A 99 -18.10 5.10 15.27
C ALA A 99 -17.72 6.38 16.05
N LEU A 100 -17.97 7.55 15.46
CA LEU A 100 -17.80 8.83 16.12
C LEU A 100 -19.13 9.25 16.72
N HIS A 101 -19.25 9.15 18.05
CA HIS A 101 -20.35 9.78 18.77
C HIS A 101 -20.04 11.27 18.97
N HIS A 102 -20.71 12.13 18.19
CA HIS A 102 -20.75 13.56 18.50
C HIS A 102 -21.67 13.77 19.69
N ASN A 103 -21.10 13.89 20.88
CA ASN A 103 -21.83 14.43 22.03
C ASN A 103 -21.86 15.95 21.88
N VAL A 104 -22.80 16.46 21.08
CA VAL A 104 -23.16 17.88 21.16
C VAL A 104 -23.88 18.04 22.48
N SER A 105 -23.16 18.49 23.52
CA SER A 105 -23.83 19.21 24.60
C SER A 105 -24.49 20.42 23.94
N GLU A 106 -25.80 20.58 24.08
CA GLU A 106 -26.53 21.78 23.66
C GLU A 106 -25.98 23.01 24.40
N GLY A 107 -24.87 23.53 23.89
CA GLY A 107 -24.34 24.84 24.18
C GLY A 107 -24.36 25.56 22.85
N LEU A 108 -25.29 26.51 22.71
CA LEU A 108 -25.33 27.46 21.60
C LEU A 108 -23.91 27.99 21.38
N SER A 109 -23.27 27.61 20.28
CA SER A 109 -21.98 28.20 19.90
C SER A 109 -22.29 29.63 19.43
N ASP A 110 -22.19 30.58 20.35
CA ASP A 110 -22.44 32.00 20.08
C ASP A 110 -21.25 32.55 19.29
N ASN A 111 -21.22 32.22 18.01
CA ASN A 111 -20.13 32.54 17.10
C ASN A 111 -20.32 33.97 16.58
N HIS A 112 -19.82 34.96 17.31
CA HIS A 112 -19.89 36.35 16.88
C HIS A 112 -18.79 36.65 15.85
N TRP A 113 -19.19 36.91 14.60
CA TRP A 113 -18.29 37.35 13.54
C TRP A 113 -18.42 38.86 13.35
N THR A 114 -17.31 39.60 13.46
CA THR A 114 -17.28 41.03 13.17
C THR A 114 -16.74 41.26 11.76
N VAL A 115 -17.58 41.80 10.87
CA VAL A 115 -17.18 42.25 9.53
C VAL A 115 -16.91 43.75 9.56
N LYS A 116 -15.70 44.18 9.19
CA LYS A 116 -15.38 45.59 8.98
C LYS A 116 -15.29 45.87 7.49
N PHE A 117 -16.14 46.78 7.00
CA PHE A 117 -16.01 47.34 5.66
C PHE A 117 -15.05 48.53 5.72
N VAL A 118 -13.99 48.49 4.92
CA VAL A 118 -13.11 49.64 4.72
C VAL A 118 -13.46 50.21 3.34
N ASN A 119 -13.99 51.43 3.32
CA ASN A 119 -14.11 52.18 2.06
C ASN A 119 -12.69 52.50 1.59
N ALA A 120 -12.31 52.01 0.41
CA ALA A 120 -11.18 52.57 -0.30
C ALA A 120 -11.66 53.89 -0.92
N ASP A 121 -11.04 55.01 -0.53
CA ASP A 121 -11.28 56.27 -1.21
C ASP A 121 -10.92 56.10 -2.69
N PHE A 122 -11.93 56.21 -3.56
CA PHE A 122 -11.71 56.26 -5.00
C PHE A 122 -11.12 57.64 -5.33
N PRO A 123 -9.94 57.73 -5.98
CA PRO A 123 -9.38 59.02 -6.36
C PRO A 123 -10.32 59.70 -7.37
N SER A 124 -10.69 60.94 -7.06
CA SER A 124 -11.47 61.81 -7.95
C SER A 124 -10.60 62.32 -9.10
N GLU A 125 -10.93 61.94 -10.33
CA GLU A 125 -10.56 62.67 -11.56
C GLU A 125 -11.74 63.52 -12.04
#